data_AF-A0A1G0B1R8-F1
#
_entry.id   AF-A0A1G0B1R8-F1
#
_cell.length_a   1.000
_cell.length_b   1.000
_cell.length_c   1.000
_cell.angle_alpha   90.00
_cell.angle_beta   90.00
_cell.angle_gamma   90.00
#
_symmetry.space_group_name_H-M   'P 1'
#
loop_
_entity.id
_entity.type
_entity.pdbx_description
1 polymer ?
#
loop_
_entity_poly.entity_id
_entity_poly.type
_entity_poly.pdbx_seq_one_letter_code
_entity_poly.pdbx_strand_id
1 'polypeptide(L)'
;MYKKISIILFTFFGVTISNAQENILLKDYSPKSIYKIPITVIEKAKFPVIDMHSHPYATTDAEIEQWIKTMDKFGIEKTTILSYQTGKKFDSIYNVYSKYEGRFEIWCGFDYTGYNEKGWSEKAVKELERCYRVGAKGIGELGDKGEGLVYSKPTKAYGMHIDDDRMKPLLKKCGELGMPINIHVAEPYWMYEPIDIHNDGLMNASDWKIDTSKENILLHAALIKTLENAVKENPGTTFIACHFANCSYDLSIIGRLLETYDNLYADISARYAETAPIPRYTKAFYEKFQDKLLYGTDMGMEPSMYETTLRILETEDEHFYEKELFNYHWPLYGLGLGDTILKKLYYENAKKIID
;
A
#
# COMPACT_ATOMS: atom_id res chain seq x y z
N MET A 1 -31.65 -79.01 25.33
CA MET A 1 -32.28 -77.81 24.74
C MET A 1 -31.39 -76.60 25.01
N TYR A 2 -30.55 -76.19 24.05
CA TYR A 2 -29.76 -74.97 24.18
C TYR A 2 -30.53 -73.81 23.53
N LYS A 3 -30.90 -72.79 24.34
CA LYS A 3 -31.53 -71.56 23.85
C LYS A 3 -30.45 -70.68 23.19
N LYS A 4 -30.53 -70.50 21.86
CA LYS A 4 -29.78 -69.46 21.15
C LYS A 4 -30.34 -68.10 21.56
N ILE A 5 -29.51 -67.26 22.16
CA ILE A 5 -29.79 -65.84 22.36
C ILE A 5 -29.21 -65.12 21.14
N SER A 6 -30.08 -64.66 20.24
CA SER A 6 -29.68 -63.76 19.16
C SER A 6 -29.57 -62.35 19.72
N ILE A 7 -28.35 -61.81 19.79
CA ILE A 7 -28.10 -60.40 20.06
C ILE A 7 -28.27 -59.66 18.73
N ILE A 8 -29.35 -58.89 18.61
CA ILE A 8 -29.57 -57.98 17.48
C ILE A 8 -28.74 -56.72 17.76
N LEU A 9 -27.66 -56.53 17.00
CA LEU A 9 -26.85 -55.33 17.04
C LEU A 9 -27.61 -54.23 16.26
N PHE A 10 -28.22 -53.28 16.96
CA PHE A 10 -28.77 -52.08 16.33
C PHE A 10 -27.63 -51.11 16.03
N THR A 11 -27.10 -51.14 14.81
CA THR A 11 -26.27 -50.06 14.28
C THR A 11 -27.15 -48.83 14.05
N PHE A 12 -27.09 -47.86 14.98
CA PHE A 12 -27.61 -46.52 14.76
C PHE A 12 -26.74 -45.84 13.69
N PHE A 13 -27.22 -45.80 12.45
CA PHE A 13 -26.72 -44.84 11.46
C PHE A 13 -27.26 -43.47 11.85
N GLY A 14 -26.49 -42.73 12.64
CA GLY A 14 -26.73 -41.31 12.84
C GLY A 14 -26.46 -40.59 11.52
N VAL A 15 -27.50 -40.36 10.72
CA VAL A 15 -27.43 -39.40 9.63
C VAL A 15 -27.33 -38.03 10.28
N THR A 16 -26.12 -37.50 10.41
CA THR A 16 -25.93 -36.08 10.68
C THR A 16 -26.42 -35.35 9.44
N ILE A 17 -27.68 -34.93 9.45
CA ILE A 17 -28.17 -33.89 8.55
C ILE A 17 -27.48 -32.63 9.04
N SER A 18 -26.28 -32.38 8.53
CA SER A 18 -25.69 -31.05 8.59
C SER A 18 -26.61 -30.19 7.73
N ASN A 19 -27.53 -29.47 8.38
CA ASN A 19 -28.19 -28.35 7.71
C ASN A 19 -27.06 -27.36 7.42
N ALA A 20 -26.45 -27.51 6.26
CA ALA A 20 -25.65 -26.45 5.69
C ALA A 20 -26.53 -25.20 5.74
N GLN A 21 -25.97 -24.18 6.39
CA GLN A 21 -26.58 -22.88 6.61
C GLN A 21 -27.34 -22.41 5.35
N GLU A 22 -28.53 -21.86 5.54
CA GLU A 22 -29.28 -21.20 4.46
C GLU A 22 -28.33 -20.26 3.69
N ASN A 23 -28.35 -20.33 2.36
CA ASN A 23 -27.35 -19.77 1.44
C ASN A 23 -26.92 -18.32 1.77
N ILE A 24 -25.88 -18.12 2.60
CA ILE A 24 -25.21 -16.82 2.78
C ILE A 24 -24.16 -16.69 1.69
N LEU A 25 -24.21 -15.61 0.90
CA LEU A 25 -23.16 -15.31 -0.07
C LEU A 25 -21.89 -14.92 0.69
N LEU A 26 -20.70 -15.33 0.21
CA LEU A 26 -19.43 -14.96 0.84
C LEU A 26 -19.29 -13.45 1.03
N LYS A 27 -19.76 -12.65 0.05
CA LYS A 27 -19.77 -11.19 0.16
C LYS A 27 -20.65 -10.64 1.27
N ASP A 28 -21.68 -11.38 1.69
CA ASP A 28 -22.60 -11.01 2.76
C ASP A 28 -22.14 -11.57 4.12
N TYR A 29 -21.11 -12.42 4.15
CA TYR A 29 -20.53 -12.95 5.39
C TYR A 29 -19.85 -11.83 6.19
N SER A 30 -20.42 -11.48 7.34
CA SER A 30 -19.95 -10.40 8.22
C SER A 30 -19.97 -10.87 9.68
N PRO A 31 -18.96 -11.65 10.11
CA PRO A 31 -18.91 -12.19 11.45
C PRO A 31 -18.72 -11.09 12.50
N LYS A 32 -19.22 -11.34 13.71
CA LYS A 32 -18.92 -10.53 14.90
C LYS A 32 -18.14 -11.39 15.88
N SER A 33 -17.02 -10.87 16.37
CA SER A 33 -16.22 -11.57 17.38
C SER A 33 -17.05 -11.80 18.65
N ILE A 34 -17.05 -13.05 19.14
CA ILE A 34 -17.70 -13.42 20.41
C ILE A 34 -16.71 -13.45 21.58
N TYR A 35 -15.42 -13.29 21.29
CA TYR A 35 -14.37 -13.38 22.30
C TYR A 35 -14.43 -12.17 23.23
N LYS A 36 -14.33 -12.44 24.53
CA LYS A 36 -14.23 -11.41 25.58
C LYS A 36 -12.77 -11.20 25.93
N ILE A 37 -12.07 -10.49 25.06
CA ILE A 37 -10.64 -10.18 25.17
C ILE A 37 -10.47 -8.67 25.36
N PRO A 38 -9.29 -8.21 25.84
CA PRO A 38 -8.97 -6.78 25.86
C PRO A 38 -9.15 -6.15 24.47
N ILE A 39 -9.67 -4.93 24.45
CA ILE A 39 -9.81 -4.10 23.26
C ILE A 39 -9.17 -2.76 23.56
N THR A 40 -8.25 -2.34 22.72
CA THR A 40 -7.56 -1.06 22.85
C THR A 40 -8.27 0.00 22.03
N VAL A 41 -8.57 1.14 22.64
CA VAL A 41 -9.07 2.33 21.93
C VAL A 41 -7.88 3.22 21.60
N ILE A 42 -7.65 3.48 20.32
CA ILE A 42 -6.59 4.40 19.89
C ILE A 42 -7.13 5.82 19.90
N GLU A 43 -6.65 6.61 20.86
CA GLU A 43 -6.94 8.05 20.89
C GLU A 43 -5.95 8.84 20.04
N LYS A 44 -4.68 8.41 20.03
CA LYS A 44 -3.55 9.08 19.37
C LYS A 44 -2.39 8.09 19.19
N ALA A 45 -1.59 8.27 18.14
CA ALA A 45 -0.36 7.51 17.94
C ALA A 45 0.63 7.71 19.09
N LYS A 46 1.39 6.66 19.42
CA LYS A 46 2.43 6.70 20.47
C LYS A 46 3.55 7.70 20.19
N PHE A 47 3.85 7.95 18.92
CA PHE A 47 4.85 8.90 18.47
C PHE A 47 4.28 9.74 17.32
N PRO A 48 4.85 10.94 17.06
CA PRO A 48 4.40 11.72 15.92
C PRO A 48 4.59 10.98 14.60
N VAL A 49 3.64 11.12 13.69
CA VAL A 49 3.59 10.35 12.44
C VAL A 49 3.74 11.27 11.24
N ILE A 50 4.54 10.85 10.28
CA ILE A 50 4.58 11.36 8.91
C ILE A 50 3.97 10.28 8.02
N ASP A 51 2.82 10.61 7.44
CA ASP A 51 2.13 9.76 6.48
C ASP A 51 2.75 9.98 5.09
N MET A 52 3.59 9.06 4.65
CA MET A 52 4.33 9.17 3.40
C MET A 52 3.51 8.83 2.15
N HIS A 53 2.25 8.42 2.30
CA HIS A 53 1.43 8.01 1.16
C HIS A 53 -0.03 8.39 1.36
N SER A 54 -0.43 9.47 0.69
CA SER A 54 -1.84 9.83 0.49
C SER A 54 -2.01 10.57 -0.83
N HIS A 55 -3.26 10.80 -1.22
CA HIS A 55 -3.62 11.50 -2.45
C HIS A 55 -4.39 12.79 -2.16
N PRO A 56 -4.60 13.68 -3.15
CA PRO A 56 -5.29 14.96 -2.94
C PRO A 56 -6.81 14.75 -2.80
N TYR A 57 -7.24 14.05 -1.76
CA TYR A 57 -8.65 13.75 -1.49
C TYR A 57 -9.45 15.00 -1.11
N ALA A 58 -8.86 15.88 -0.29
CA ALA A 58 -9.45 17.19 -0.02
C ALA A 58 -9.17 18.14 -1.18
N THR A 59 -10.21 18.83 -1.63
CA THR A 59 -10.15 19.76 -2.78
C THR A 59 -10.49 21.19 -2.40
N THR A 60 -10.96 21.40 -1.16
CA THR A 60 -11.35 22.70 -0.62
C THR A 60 -10.63 22.99 0.70
N ASP A 61 -10.51 24.27 1.06
CA ASP A 61 -9.91 24.70 2.33
C ASP A 61 -10.63 24.06 3.55
N ALA A 62 -11.96 23.98 3.51
CA ALA A 62 -12.75 23.38 4.59
C ALA A 62 -12.48 21.88 4.77
N GLU A 63 -12.34 21.13 3.68
CA GLU A 63 -11.98 19.70 3.72
C GLU A 63 -10.56 19.50 4.26
N ILE A 64 -9.61 20.35 3.86
CA ILE A 64 -8.23 20.30 4.36
C ILE A 64 -8.16 20.62 5.86
N GLU A 65 -8.85 21.67 6.30
CA GLU A 65 -8.94 22.01 7.72
C GLU A 65 -9.59 20.88 8.54
N GLN A 66 -10.58 20.19 7.97
CA GLN A 66 -11.19 19.03 8.61
C GLN A 66 -10.21 17.84 8.69
N TRP A 67 -9.46 17.58 7.62
CA TRP A 67 -8.43 16.55 7.62
C TRP A 67 -7.31 16.87 8.63
N ILE A 68 -6.87 18.12 8.72
CA ILE A 68 -5.91 18.60 9.73
C ILE A 68 -6.41 18.31 11.15
N LYS A 69 -7.70 18.53 11.45
CA LYS A 69 -8.25 18.18 12.77
C LYS A 69 -8.19 16.67 13.04
N THR A 70 -8.45 15.85 12.03
CA THR A 70 -8.26 14.39 12.12
C THR A 70 -6.79 14.05 12.36
N MET A 71 -5.87 14.64 11.61
CA MET A 71 -4.44 14.48 11.77
C MET A 71 -3.98 14.86 13.20
N ASP A 72 -4.42 16.01 13.72
CA ASP A 72 -4.08 16.48 15.08
C ASP A 72 -4.57 15.53 16.17
N LYS A 73 -5.80 15.00 16.00
CA LYS A 73 -6.38 14.00 16.90
C LYS A 73 -5.47 12.78 17.00
N PHE A 74 -5.03 12.24 15.87
CA PHE A 74 -4.24 11.01 15.83
C PHE A 74 -2.73 11.20 15.90
N GLY A 75 -2.24 12.44 15.93
CA GLY A 75 -0.80 12.72 16.01
C GLY A 75 -0.06 12.63 14.68
N ILE A 76 -0.76 12.83 13.57
CA ILE A 76 -0.17 12.94 12.24
C ILE A 76 0.36 14.37 12.06
N GLU A 77 1.67 14.52 12.07
CA GLU A 77 2.33 15.82 11.91
C GLU A 77 2.24 16.30 10.46
N LYS A 78 2.55 15.41 9.52
CA LYS A 78 2.63 15.73 8.10
C LYS A 78 2.10 14.58 7.25
N THR A 79 1.48 14.92 6.12
CA THR A 79 1.06 13.95 5.10
C THR A 79 1.61 14.31 3.72
N THR A 80 2.17 13.33 3.02
CA THR A 80 2.64 13.46 1.64
C THR A 80 1.49 13.23 0.67
N ILE A 81 1.29 14.19 -0.25
CA ILE A 81 0.27 14.20 -1.29
C ILE A 81 0.92 13.81 -2.62
N LEU A 82 0.69 12.57 -3.00
CA LEU A 82 1.07 11.95 -4.27
C LEU A 82 0.05 12.36 -5.34
N SER A 83 0.32 13.45 -6.07
CA SER A 83 -0.71 14.14 -6.86
C SER A 83 -1.06 13.46 -8.19
N TYR A 84 -0.15 12.62 -8.71
CA TYR A 84 -0.18 12.12 -10.09
C TYR A 84 -0.06 13.21 -11.19
N GLN A 85 0.00 14.50 -10.83
CA GLN A 85 -0.17 15.59 -11.78
C GLN A 85 1.16 16.23 -12.18
N THR A 86 1.17 16.79 -13.38
CA THR A 86 2.15 17.78 -13.85
C THR A 86 1.42 19.02 -14.38
N GLY A 87 2.18 20.00 -14.89
CA GLY A 87 1.66 21.20 -15.51
C GLY A 87 0.71 22.01 -14.62
N LYS A 88 -0.28 22.65 -15.25
CA LYS A 88 -1.25 23.53 -14.56
C LYS A 88 -2.10 22.80 -13.51
N LYS A 89 -2.32 21.49 -13.68
CA LYS A 89 -3.08 20.70 -12.70
C LYS A 89 -2.27 20.46 -11.43
N PHE A 90 -0.98 20.19 -11.56
CA PHE A 90 -0.07 20.18 -10.41
C PHE A 90 -0.09 21.54 -9.69
N ASP A 91 0.08 22.64 -10.44
CA ASP A 91 0.09 23.99 -9.86
C ASP A 91 -1.21 24.30 -9.08
N SER A 92 -2.35 23.84 -9.59
CA SER A 92 -3.65 24.02 -8.92
C SER A 92 -3.72 23.28 -7.58
N ILE A 93 -3.23 22.03 -7.53
CA ILE A 93 -3.18 21.24 -6.28
C ILE A 93 -2.21 21.89 -5.31
N TYR A 94 -1.00 22.22 -5.79
CA TYR A 94 0.03 22.85 -4.97
C TYR A 94 -0.47 24.15 -4.33
N ASN A 95 -1.16 25.02 -5.08
CA ASN A 95 -1.69 26.28 -4.56
C ASN A 95 -2.75 26.12 -3.45
N VAL A 96 -3.47 25.00 -3.42
CA VAL A 96 -4.45 24.72 -2.36
C VAL A 96 -3.71 24.25 -1.11
N TYR A 97 -2.83 23.25 -1.25
CA TYR A 97 -2.16 22.61 -0.11
C TYR A 97 -1.02 23.46 0.48
N SER A 98 -0.31 24.26 -0.33
CA SER A 98 0.81 25.10 0.13
C SER A 98 0.42 26.17 1.16
N LYS A 99 -0.87 26.52 1.28
CA LYS A 99 -1.37 27.40 2.35
C LYS A 99 -1.19 26.78 3.74
N TYR A 100 -1.07 25.46 3.82
CA TYR A 100 -0.93 24.66 5.04
C TYR A 100 0.49 24.09 5.14
N GLU A 101 1.48 24.93 4.81
CA GLU A 101 2.90 24.58 4.89
C GLU A 101 3.24 23.94 6.25
N GLY A 102 4.01 22.86 6.21
CA GLY A 102 4.36 22.06 7.39
C GLY A 102 3.42 20.88 7.67
N ARG A 103 2.15 20.96 7.24
CA ARG A 103 1.18 19.84 7.39
C ARG A 103 1.11 18.94 6.17
N PHE A 104 1.39 19.47 5.00
CA PHE A 104 1.41 18.69 3.77
C PHE A 104 2.68 18.91 2.97
N GLU A 105 3.10 17.86 2.30
CA GLU A 105 4.16 17.88 1.30
C GLU A 105 3.59 17.37 -0.02
N ILE A 106 3.94 17.98 -1.15
CA ILE A 106 3.26 17.70 -2.42
C ILE A 106 4.27 17.17 -3.43
N TRP A 107 3.97 16.00 -4.00
CA TRP A 107 4.80 15.31 -4.96
C TRP A 107 4.11 15.30 -6.33
N CYS A 108 4.87 15.49 -7.41
CA CYS A 108 4.33 15.55 -8.77
C CYS A 108 4.36 14.18 -9.46
N GLY A 109 3.72 14.06 -10.61
CA GLY A 109 3.91 12.91 -11.51
C GLY A 109 5.05 13.15 -12.51
N PHE A 110 5.21 12.23 -13.45
CA PHE A 110 5.97 12.48 -14.68
C PHE A 110 5.05 12.81 -15.85
N ASP A 111 5.52 13.69 -16.75
CA ASP A 111 4.79 14.01 -17.98
C ASP A 111 5.17 13.05 -19.11
N TYR A 112 4.29 12.09 -19.38
CA TYR A 112 4.44 11.12 -20.46
C TYR A 112 3.94 11.62 -21.83
N THR A 113 3.60 12.90 -21.97
CA THR A 113 3.10 13.44 -23.25
C THR A 113 4.17 13.31 -24.34
N GLY A 114 3.88 12.49 -25.35
CA GLY A 114 4.80 12.22 -26.45
C GLY A 114 5.93 11.24 -26.10
N TYR A 115 5.75 10.31 -25.16
CA TYR A 115 6.77 9.36 -24.70
C TYR A 115 7.41 8.45 -25.78
N ASN A 116 6.85 8.40 -26.99
CA ASN A 116 7.42 7.71 -28.15
C ASN A 116 8.13 8.66 -29.14
N GLU A 117 8.11 9.97 -28.89
CA GLU A 117 8.76 10.96 -29.74
C GLU A 117 10.26 11.10 -29.41
N LYS A 118 11.07 11.34 -30.44
CA LYS A 118 12.47 11.71 -30.25
C LYS A 118 12.55 13.02 -29.45
N GLY A 119 13.41 13.04 -28.43
CA GLY A 119 13.59 14.20 -27.57
C GLY A 119 12.59 14.31 -26.41
N TRP A 120 11.78 13.27 -26.17
CA TRP A 120 10.81 13.25 -25.08
C TRP A 120 11.47 13.37 -23.71
N SER A 121 12.51 12.58 -23.43
CA SER A 121 13.15 12.56 -22.12
C SER A 121 13.66 13.93 -21.71
N GLU A 122 14.21 14.73 -22.63
CA GLU A 122 14.63 16.11 -22.36
C GLU A 122 13.44 17.04 -22.07
N LYS A 123 12.29 16.87 -22.74
CA LYS A 123 11.07 17.63 -22.46
C LYS A 123 10.50 17.26 -21.08
N ALA A 124 10.43 15.97 -20.77
CA ALA A 124 9.93 15.47 -19.49
C ALA A 124 10.82 15.92 -18.32
N VAL A 125 12.15 15.92 -18.50
CA VAL A 125 13.10 16.47 -17.51
C VAL A 125 12.86 17.96 -17.26
N LYS A 126 12.57 18.76 -18.29
CA LYS A 126 12.25 20.19 -18.10
C LYS A 126 10.97 20.40 -17.30
N GLU A 127 9.98 19.54 -17.49
CA GLU A 127 8.73 19.59 -16.72
C GLU A 127 8.94 19.13 -15.27
N LEU A 128 9.75 18.10 -15.04
CA LEU A 128 10.20 17.69 -13.71
C LEU A 128 10.89 18.86 -12.97
N GLU A 129 11.88 19.49 -13.61
CA GLU A 129 12.58 20.65 -13.03
C GLU A 129 11.63 21.83 -12.79
N ARG A 130 10.57 21.97 -13.59
CA ARG A 130 9.53 22.99 -13.36
C ARG A 130 8.70 22.66 -12.12
N CYS A 131 8.24 21.42 -11.96
CA CYS A 131 7.49 20.99 -10.78
C CYS A 131 8.33 21.18 -9.50
N TYR A 132 9.63 20.83 -9.56
CA TYR A 132 10.58 21.10 -8.48
C TYR A 132 10.64 22.60 -8.11
N ARG A 133 10.76 23.50 -9.11
CA ARG A 133 10.75 24.96 -8.88
C ARG A 133 9.45 25.49 -8.31
N VAL A 134 8.31 24.86 -8.62
CA VAL A 134 7.00 25.22 -8.03
C VAL A 134 6.95 24.82 -6.56
N GLY A 135 7.62 23.72 -6.18
CA GLY A 135 7.74 23.26 -4.80
C GLY A 135 7.52 21.77 -4.62
N ALA A 136 7.42 20.98 -5.71
CA ALA A 136 7.35 19.53 -5.62
C ALA A 136 8.58 18.99 -4.85
N LYS A 137 8.35 18.10 -3.88
CA LYS A 137 9.42 17.50 -3.07
C LYS A 137 9.80 16.09 -3.50
N GLY A 138 8.96 15.41 -4.25
CA GLY A 138 9.22 14.08 -4.80
C GLY A 138 8.31 13.78 -5.99
N ILE A 139 8.39 12.55 -6.46
CA ILE A 139 7.60 12.01 -7.55
C ILE A 139 6.71 10.90 -7.03
N GLY A 140 5.41 11.00 -7.29
CA GLY A 140 4.51 9.90 -7.01
C GLY A 140 3.04 10.26 -7.07
N GLU A 141 2.18 9.25 -7.08
CA GLU A 141 2.54 7.83 -7.14
C GLU A 141 2.72 7.48 -8.62
N LEU A 142 3.85 6.87 -8.97
CA LEU A 142 4.00 6.22 -10.28
C LEU A 142 3.35 4.84 -10.20
N GLY A 143 2.77 4.35 -11.29
CA GLY A 143 2.05 3.07 -11.23
C GLY A 143 2.13 2.26 -12.50
N ASP A 144 2.45 0.98 -12.33
CA ASP A 144 2.54 -0.01 -13.39
C ASP A 144 1.98 -1.36 -12.94
N LYS A 145 0.88 -1.77 -13.57
CA LYS A 145 0.19 -3.04 -13.33
C LYS A 145 0.52 -4.12 -14.38
N GLY A 146 1.51 -3.87 -15.23
CA GLY A 146 1.94 -4.80 -16.28
C GLY A 146 1.87 -4.25 -17.70
N GLU A 147 1.09 -3.19 -17.92
CA GLU A 147 0.90 -2.57 -19.24
C GLU A 147 1.76 -1.32 -19.44
N GLY A 148 2.56 -0.91 -18.45
CA GLY A 148 3.40 0.30 -18.45
C GLY A 148 2.97 1.35 -17.42
N LEU A 149 3.62 2.51 -17.44
CA LEU A 149 3.41 3.59 -16.48
C LEU A 149 2.13 4.39 -16.77
N VAL A 150 1.07 4.16 -16.00
CA VAL A 150 -0.30 4.63 -16.34
C VAL A 150 -0.95 5.57 -15.32
N TYR A 151 -0.31 5.85 -14.19
CA TYR A 151 -0.92 6.66 -13.12
C TYR A 151 -0.76 8.17 -13.32
N SER A 152 0.41 8.63 -13.77
CA SER A 152 0.64 10.06 -13.98
C SER A 152 -0.26 10.61 -15.10
N LYS A 153 -0.67 11.87 -14.94
CA LYS A 153 -1.52 12.61 -15.87
C LYS A 153 -0.70 13.76 -16.49
N PRO A 154 -0.97 14.16 -17.74
CA PRO A 154 -2.21 13.93 -18.49
C PRO A 154 -2.25 12.65 -19.34
N THR A 155 -1.12 11.99 -19.56
CA THR A 155 -0.99 10.90 -20.55
C THR A 155 -0.46 9.63 -19.88
N LYS A 156 -0.94 8.47 -20.33
CA LYS A 156 -0.42 7.14 -19.95
C LYS A 156 0.73 6.72 -20.88
N ALA A 157 1.74 6.04 -20.36
CA ALA A 157 2.85 5.50 -21.13
C ALA A 157 2.78 3.96 -21.23
N TYR A 158 1.89 3.46 -22.09
CA TYR A 158 1.78 2.03 -22.34
C TYR A 158 3.08 1.44 -22.93
N GLY A 159 3.51 0.29 -22.41
CA GLY A 159 4.74 -0.40 -22.81
C GLY A 159 6.04 0.30 -22.39
N MET A 160 5.97 1.35 -21.56
CA MET A 160 7.13 1.95 -20.92
C MET A 160 7.10 1.61 -19.44
N HIS A 161 8.10 0.86 -18.98
CA HIS A 161 8.25 0.46 -17.57
C HIS A 161 9.30 1.33 -16.89
N ILE A 162 9.43 1.21 -15.56
CA ILE A 162 10.31 2.10 -14.80
C ILE A 162 11.80 1.99 -15.16
N ASP A 163 12.27 0.82 -15.61
CA ASP A 163 13.65 0.58 -16.03
C ASP A 163 13.91 0.82 -17.53
N ASP A 164 12.93 1.37 -18.26
CA ASP A 164 13.08 1.69 -19.68
C ASP A 164 14.18 2.75 -19.91
N ASP A 165 14.96 2.62 -20.99
CA ASP A 165 16.03 3.56 -21.35
C ASP A 165 15.53 5.01 -21.43
N ARG A 166 14.28 5.21 -21.84
CA ARG A 166 13.64 6.53 -21.92
C ARG A 166 13.49 7.19 -20.54
N MET A 167 13.34 6.40 -19.47
CA MET A 167 13.19 6.87 -18.09
C MET A 167 14.51 7.28 -17.45
N LYS A 168 15.65 6.76 -17.93
CA LYS A 168 16.98 6.99 -17.30
C LYS A 168 17.29 8.47 -17.04
N PRO A 169 17.05 9.43 -17.98
CA PRO A 169 17.31 10.84 -17.71
C PRO A 169 16.42 11.43 -16.60
N LEU A 170 15.15 10.99 -16.50
CA LEU A 170 14.22 11.42 -15.44
C LEU A 170 14.67 10.88 -14.07
N LEU A 171 14.96 9.58 -13.98
CA LEU A 171 15.37 8.95 -12.73
C LEU A 171 16.68 9.53 -12.18
N LYS A 172 17.65 9.78 -13.07
CA LYS A 172 18.91 10.46 -12.72
C LYS A 172 18.66 11.89 -12.24
N LYS A 173 17.79 12.63 -12.93
CA LYS A 173 17.43 14.01 -12.54
C LYS A 173 16.77 14.05 -11.16
N CYS A 174 15.94 13.06 -10.82
CA CYS A 174 15.33 12.96 -9.49
C CYS A 174 16.41 12.89 -8.39
N GLY A 175 17.43 12.05 -8.57
CA GLY A 175 18.57 11.98 -7.65
C GLY A 175 19.36 13.29 -7.57
N GLU A 176 19.61 13.97 -8.70
CA GLU A 176 20.28 15.27 -8.71
C GLU A 176 19.51 16.37 -7.97
N LEU A 177 18.17 16.31 -7.98
CA LEU A 177 17.30 17.27 -7.31
C LEU A 177 16.97 16.89 -5.86
N GLY A 178 17.38 15.70 -5.41
CA GLY A 178 16.99 15.15 -4.11
C GLY A 178 15.50 14.82 -4.03
N MET A 179 14.86 14.49 -5.16
CA MET A 179 13.44 14.14 -5.23
C MET A 179 13.27 12.62 -5.17
N PRO A 180 12.79 12.04 -4.04
CA PRO A 180 12.46 10.61 -3.98
C PRO A 180 11.34 10.24 -4.96
N ILE A 181 11.29 8.96 -5.33
CA ILE A 181 10.29 8.39 -6.23
C ILE A 181 9.48 7.34 -5.48
N ASN A 182 8.17 7.56 -5.34
CA ASN A 182 7.22 6.58 -4.85
C ASN A 182 6.54 5.89 -6.05
N ILE A 183 6.60 4.55 -6.08
CA ILE A 183 6.14 3.74 -7.22
C ILE A 183 5.43 2.45 -6.79
N HIS A 184 4.23 2.27 -7.34
CA HIS A 184 3.44 1.05 -7.27
C HIS A 184 3.72 0.16 -8.48
N VAL A 185 4.22 -1.03 -8.20
CA VAL A 185 4.43 -2.08 -9.20
C VAL A 185 3.67 -3.33 -8.81
N ALA A 186 3.09 -4.00 -9.79
CA ALA A 186 2.26 -5.20 -9.60
C ALA A 186 0.99 -4.94 -8.77
N GLU A 187 0.37 -6.01 -8.26
CA GLU A 187 -0.85 -6.01 -7.44
C GLU A 187 -0.77 -7.12 -6.38
N PRO A 188 -1.63 -7.10 -5.35
CA PRO A 188 -1.77 -8.24 -4.44
C PRO A 188 -1.95 -9.55 -5.21
N TYR A 189 -1.23 -10.60 -4.78
CA TYR A 189 -1.09 -11.81 -5.57
C TYR A 189 -2.41 -12.52 -5.89
N TRP A 190 -3.40 -12.39 -5.00
CA TRP A 190 -4.76 -12.89 -5.23
C TRP A 190 -5.44 -12.35 -6.49
N MET A 191 -5.04 -11.16 -6.97
CA MET A 191 -5.58 -10.57 -8.20
C MET A 191 -5.05 -11.28 -9.46
N TYR A 192 -3.95 -12.04 -9.35
CA TYR A 192 -3.41 -12.88 -10.42
C TYR A 192 -3.95 -14.31 -10.38
N GLU A 193 -4.49 -14.74 -9.24
CA GLU A 193 -5.04 -16.08 -9.03
C GLU A 193 -6.44 -16.22 -9.67
N PRO A 194 -6.89 -17.46 -9.94
CA PRO A 194 -8.27 -17.73 -10.35
C PRO A 194 -9.30 -17.16 -9.36
N ILE A 195 -10.45 -16.73 -9.88
CA ILE A 195 -11.58 -16.24 -9.08
C ILE A 195 -12.45 -17.46 -8.76
N ASP A 196 -12.01 -18.28 -7.80
CA ASP A 196 -12.65 -19.52 -7.39
C ASP A 196 -12.63 -19.71 -5.86
N ILE A 197 -13.07 -20.89 -5.40
CA ILE A 197 -13.21 -21.23 -3.97
C ILE A 197 -11.86 -21.39 -3.24
N HIS A 198 -10.73 -21.35 -3.94
CA HIS A 198 -9.39 -21.50 -3.36
C HIS A 198 -8.64 -20.17 -3.22
N ASN A 199 -9.17 -19.09 -3.79
CA ASN A 199 -8.63 -17.74 -3.63
C ASN A 199 -9.18 -17.12 -2.33
N ASP A 200 -8.39 -17.07 -1.26
CA ASP A 200 -8.82 -16.47 -0.01
C ASP A 200 -8.97 -14.94 -0.12
N GLY A 201 -8.22 -14.27 -1.00
CA GLY A 201 -8.39 -12.85 -1.30
C GLY A 201 -9.54 -12.51 -2.25
N LEU A 202 -10.44 -13.46 -2.55
CA LEU A 202 -11.48 -13.36 -3.59
C LEU A 202 -12.29 -12.06 -3.55
N MET A 203 -12.60 -11.57 -2.34
CA MET A 203 -13.47 -10.41 -2.12
C MET A 203 -12.99 -9.14 -2.83
N ASN A 204 -11.68 -8.91 -2.86
CA ASN A 204 -11.08 -7.80 -3.61
C ASN A 204 -10.57 -8.27 -4.98
N ALA A 205 -10.07 -9.49 -5.09
CA ALA A 205 -9.58 -10.02 -6.36
C ALA A 205 -10.66 -10.07 -7.46
N SER A 206 -11.93 -10.27 -7.11
CA SER A 206 -13.02 -10.29 -8.10
C SER A 206 -13.20 -8.96 -8.82
N ASP A 207 -12.99 -7.84 -8.13
CA ASP A 207 -13.19 -6.50 -8.66
C ASP A 207 -11.94 -5.98 -9.39
N TRP A 208 -10.75 -6.45 -8.97
CA TRP A 208 -9.45 -5.93 -9.40
C TRP A 208 -8.58 -6.96 -10.14
N LYS A 209 -9.19 -8.02 -10.65
CA LYS A 209 -8.49 -9.13 -11.32
C LYS A 209 -7.56 -8.63 -12.43
N ILE A 210 -6.32 -9.13 -12.42
CA ILE A 210 -5.39 -8.97 -13.53
C ILE A 210 -5.74 -9.94 -14.64
N ASP A 211 -5.95 -9.40 -15.84
CA ASP A 211 -6.10 -10.21 -17.05
C ASP A 211 -4.73 -10.70 -17.54
N THR A 212 -4.32 -11.86 -17.01
CA THR A 212 -3.06 -12.52 -17.35
C THR A 212 -3.01 -13.07 -18.78
N SER A 213 -4.12 -12.98 -19.54
CA SER A 213 -4.18 -13.41 -20.95
C SER A 213 -3.77 -12.31 -21.93
N LYS A 214 -3.64 -11.05 -21.46
CA LYS A 214 -3.20 -9.93 -22.30
C LYS A 214 -1.80 -10.17 -22.85
N GLU A 215 -1.64 -9.94 -24.15
CA GLU A 215 -0.34 -10.03 -24.80
C GLU A 215 0.61 -8.96 -24.24
N ASN A 216 1.88 -9.34 -24.00
CA ASN A 216 2.95 -8.47 -23.52
C ASN A 216 2.73 -7.86 -22.12
N ILE A 217 1.77 -8.33 -21.34
CA ILE A 217 1.63 -7.90 -19.94
C ILE A 217 2.80 -8.43 -19.10
N LEU A 218 3.44 -7.55 -18.34
CA LEU A 218 4.37 -7.99 -17.29
C LEU A 218 3.58 -8.45 -16.07
N LEU A 219 3.83 -9.67 -15.63
CA LEU A 219 3.25 -10.21 -14.40
C LEU A 219 4.10 -9.84 -13.18
N HIS A 220 3.63 -10.19 -11.99
CA HIS A 220 4.21 -9.80 -10.69
C HIS A 220 5.74 -9.83 -10.65
N ALA A 221 6.35 -11.01 -10.84
CA ALA A 221 7.81 -11.16 -10.76
C ALA A 221 8.58 -10.31 -11.79
N ALA A 222 8.02 -10.11 -12.99
CA ALA A 222 8.64 -9.26 -14.01
C ALA A 222 8.56 -7.78 -13.64
N LEU A 223 7.46 -7.32 -13.04
CA LEU A 223 7.32 -5.95 -12.53
C LEU A 223 8.22 -5.69 -11.32
N ILE A 224 8.40 -6.65 -10.42
CA ILE A 224 9.42 -6.54 -9.36
C ILE A 224 10.82 -6.42 -9.97
N LYS A 225 11.07 -7.11 -11.08
CA LYS A 225 12.35 -7.04 -11.76
C LYS A 225 12.62 -5.68 -12.40
N THR A 226 11.60 -5.02 -12.98
CA THR A 226 11.76 -3.66 -13.52
C THR A 226 12.06 -2.66 -12.41
N LEU A 227 11.35 -2.74 -11.27
CA LEU A 227 11.68 -1.94 -10.09
C LEU A 227 13.13 -2.16 -9.64
N GLU A 228 13.56 -3.40 -9.47
CA GLU A 228 14.92 -3.73 -9.04
C GLU A 228 15.98 -3.16 -10.00
N ASN A 229 15.77 -3.27 -11.31
CA ASN A 229 16.71 -2.73 -12.30
C ASN A 229 16.81 -1.21 -12.19
N ALA A 230 15.68 -0.50 -12.08
CA ALA A 230 15.65 0.95 -11.93
C ALA A 230 16.38 1.40 -10.64
N VAL A 231 16.13 0.73 -9.52
CA VAL A 231 16.81 1.00 -8.23
C VAL A 231 18.33 0.81 -8.36
N LYS A 232 18.74 -0.34 -8.92
CA LYS A 232 20.15 -0.70 -9.09
C LYS A 232 20.92 0.28 -9.97
N GLU A 233 20.30 0.74 -11.06
CA GLU A 233 20.93 1.64 -12.02
C GLU A 233 20.97 3.10 -11.57
N ASN A 234 20.24 3.46 -10.50
CA ASN A 234 20.13 4.83 -10.00
C ASN A 234 20.46 4.93 -8.51
N PRO A 235 21.69 4.58 -8.07
CA PRO A 235 22.06 4.56 -6.65
C PRO A 235 22.01 5.93 -5.96
N GLY A 236 22.00 7.03 -6.72
CA GLY A 236 21.83 8.39 -6.20
C GLY A 236 20.37 8.86 -6.06
N THR A 237 19.40 8.01 -6.39
CA THR A 237 17.96 8.32 -6.34
C THR A 237 17.28 7.42 -5.33
N THR A 238 16.57 8.00 -4.36
CA THR A 238 15.77 7.26 -3.39
C THR A 238 14.47 6.77 -4.05
N PHE A 239 14.20 5.47 -3.91
CA PHE A 239 12.95 4.84 -4.31
C PHE A 239 12.17 4.40 -3.07
N ILE A 240 10.85 4.54 -3.13
CA ILE A 240 9.89 4.00 -2.19
C ILE A 240 9.00 3.07 -2.98
N ALA A 241 9.12 1.78 -2.71
CA ALA A 241 8.23 0.78 -3.29
C ALA A 241 6.92 0.75 -2.50
N CYS A 242 5.84 1.19 -3.12
CA CYS A 242 4.55 1.27 -2.44
C CYS A 242 4.08 -0.12 -2.03
N HIS A 243 3.38 -0.21 -0.91
CA HIS A 243 2.58 -1.37 -0.57
C HIS A 243 3.43 -2.65 -0.46
N PHE A 244 4.66 -2.54 0.07
CA PHE A 244 5.66 -3.61 0.04
C PHE A 244 6.01 -4.12 -1.37
N ALA A 245 5.97 -3.26 -2.39
CA ALA A 245 6.00 -3.64 -3.80
C ALA A 245 4.93 -4.69 -4.17
N ASN A 246 3.78 -4.66 -3.50
CA ASN A 246 2.73 -5.68 -3.59
C ASN A 246 3.22 -7.12 -3.32
N CYS A 247 4.24 -7.27 -2.48
CA CYS A 247 4.80 -8.56 -2.08
C CYS A 247 4.28 -9.03 -0.71
N SER A 248 3.11 -8.58 -0.25
CA SER A 248 2.59 -8.93 1.08
C SER A 248 2.30 -10.44 1.25
N TYR A 249 2.06 -11.16 0.15
CA TYR A 249 1.94 -12.61 0.13
C TYR A 249 3.28 -13.34 0.38
N ASP A 250 4.40 -12.71 0.05
CA ASP A 250 5.75 -13.21 0.25
C ASP A 250 6.73 -12.05 0.53
N LEU A 251 6.78 -11.65 1.81
CA LEU A 251 7.64 -10.56 2.27
C LEU A 251 9.14 -10.84 2.05
N SER A 252 9.55 -12.08 1.75
CA SER A 252 10.96 -12.39 1.48
C SER A 252 11.45 -11.72 0.19
N ILE A 253 10.55 -11.48 -0.78
CA ILE A 253 10.88 -10.83 -2.06
C ILE A 253 11.33 -9.39 -1.84
N ILE A 254 10.47 -8.57 -1.21
CA ILE A 254 10.79 -7.18 -0.88
C ILE A 254 11.90 -7.11 0.17
N GLY A 255 11.93 -8.03 1.15
CA GLY A 255 12.99 -8.09 2.15
C GLY A 255 14.39 -8.24 1.55
N ARG A 256 14.55 -9.10 0.53
CA ARG A 256 15.81 -9.22 -0.23
C ARG A 256 16.21 -7.90 -0.88
N LEU A 257 15.26 -7.20 -1.49
CA LEU A 257 15.53 -5.92 -2.15
C LEU A 257 15.97 -4.84 -1.14
N LEU A 258 15.28 -4.74 -0.01
CA LEU A 258 15.62 -3.80 1.06
C LEU A 258 17.00 -4.07 1.69
N GLU A 259 17.41 -5.35 1.75
CA GLU A 259 18.74 -5.76 2.22
C GLU A 259 19.84 -5.46 1.19
N THR A 260 19.50 -5.44 -0.11
CA THR A 260 20.47 -5.29 -1.20
C THR A 260 20.74 -3.84 -1.56
N TYR A 261 19.72 -2.97 -1.48
CA TYR A 261 19.79 -1.62 -2.05
C TYR A 261 19.61 -0.51 -0.99
N ASP A 262 20.69 0.24 -0.75
CA ASP A 262 20.69 1.35 0.22
C ASP A 262 19.74 2.49 -0.15
N ASN A 263 19.43 2.66 -1.43
CA ASN A 263 18.53 3.68 -1.94
C ASN A 263 17.07 3.24 -2.07
N LEU A 264 16.70 2.04 -1.58
CA LEU A 264 15.33 1.55 -1.58
C LEU A 264 14.73 1.55 -0.17
N TYR A 265 13.47 1.99 -0.10
CA TYR A 265 12.55 1.91 1.03
C TYR A 265 11.24 1.26 0.57
N ALA A 266 10.39 0.86 1.51
CA ALA A 266 9.02 0.47 1.23
C ALA A 266 8.07 1.17 2.20
N ASP A 267 6.95 1.67 1.71
CA ASP A 267 5.83 2.02 2.58
C ASP A 267 4.91 0.82 2.79
N ILE A 268 4.10 0.94 3.84
CA ILE A 268 3.18 -0.11 4.30
C ILE A 268 1.72 0.19 3.92
N SER A 269 1.48 1.27 3.16
CA SER A 269 0.14 1.75 2.85
C SER A 269 -0.70 0.70 2.15
N ALA A 270 -2.02 0.78 2.33
CA ALA A 270 -3.02 -0.14 1.79
C ALA A 270 -2.81 -1.65 2.08
N ARG A 271 -1.80 -2.07 2.86
CA ARG A 271 -1.47 -3.50 3.11
C ARG A 271 -1.70 -3.97 4.55
N TYR A 272 -2.46 -3.19 5.30
CA TYR A 272 -2.78 -3.49 6.70
C TYR A 272 -3.59 -4.79 6.84
N ALA A 273 -4.60 -4.98 6.00
CA ALA A 273 -5.48 -6.15 6.10
C ALA A 273 -4.83 -7.44 5.58
N GLU A 274 -3.82 -7.33 4.74
CA GLU A 274 -3.08 -8.43 4.14
C GLU A 274 -1.96 -8.93 5.06
N THR A 275 -1.40 -8.04 5.89
CA THR A 275 -0.28 -8.37 6.77
C THR A 275 -0.68 -8.62 8.22
N ALA A 276 -1.79 -8.03 8.68
CA ALA A 276 -2.34 -8.26 10.02
C ALA A 276 -2.81 -9.71 10.29
N PRO A 277 -3.25 -10.53 9.32
CA PRO A 277 -3.62 -11.94 9.54
C PRO A 277 -2.45 -12.86 9.93
N ILE A 278 -1.21 -12.42 9.70
CA ILE A 278 0.03 -13.18 9.97
C ILE A 278 0.95 -12.43 10.96
N PRO A 279 0.44 -11.99 12.13
CA PRO A 279 1.03 -10.91 12.92
C PRO A 279 2.44 -11.24 13.44
N ARG A 280 2.72 -12.50 13.79
CA ARG A 280 4.05 -12.92 14.26
C ARG A 280 5.12 -12.84 13.17
N TYR A 281 4.77 -13.23 11.95
CA TYR A 281 5.68 -13.18 10.81
C TYR A 281 5.91 -11.72 10.37
N THR A 282 4.82 -10.96 10.27
CA THR A 282 4.87 -9.52 9.95
C THR A 282 5.69 -8.76 10.99
N LYS A 283 5.48 -8.97 12.29
CA LYS A 283 6.29 -8.34 13.35
C LYS A 283 7.79 -8.59 13.16
N ALA A 284 8.19 -9.84 12.92
CA ALA A 284 9.60 -10.19 12.71
C ALA A 284 10.19 -9.50 11.46
N PHE A 285 9.38 -9.32 10.40
CA PHE A 285 9.78 -8.55 9.22
C PHE A 285 10.00 -7.07 9.55
N TYR A 286 9.09 -6.43 10.29
CA TYR A 286 9.23 -5.05 10.73
C TYR A 286 10.45 -4.88 11.64
N GLU A 287 10.71 -5.83 12.55
CA GLU A 287 11.90 -5.84 13.40
C GLU A 287 13.19 -5.87 12.57
N LYS A 288 13.28 -6.73 11.54
CA LYS A 288 14.45 -6.86 10.67
C LYS A 288 14.67 -5.61 9.80
N PHE A 289 13.60 -5.05 9.23
CA PHE A 289 13.67 -3.97 8.23
C PHE A 289 13.23 -2.60 8.75
N GLN A 290 13.22 -2.41 10.07
CA GLN A 290 12.74 -1.19 10.75
C GLN A 290 13.36 0.13 10.25
N ASP A 291 14.56 0.10 9.64
CA ASP A 291 15.25 1.29 9.11
C ASP A 291 14.88 1.61 7.65
N LYS A 292 14.03 0.79 7.04
CA LYS A 292 13.68 0.84 5.61
C LYS A 292 12.18 0.90 5.34
N LEU A 293 11.35 0.88 6.39
CA LEU A 293 9.89 0.94 6.29
C LEU A 293 9.37 2.33 6.63
N LEU A 294 8.35 2.75 5.89
CA LEU A 294 7.68 4.04 6.04
C LEU A 294 6.21 3.83 6.35
N TYR A 295 5.69 4.60 7.31
CA TYR A 295 4.25 4.68 7.50
C TYR A 295 3.60 5.40 6.31
N GLY A 296 2.50 4.82 5.83
CA GLY A 296 1.65 5.42 4.80
C GLY A 296 0.23 4.88 4.98
N THR A 297 -0.78 5.65 4.57
CA THR A 297 -2.16 5.17 4.61
C THR A 297 -2.62 4.62 3.26
N ASP A 298 -2.50 5.41 2.19
CA ASP A 298 -3.17 5.22 0.88
C ASP A 298 -4.68 4.97 1.03
N MET A 299 -5.29 5.75 1.91
CA MET A 299 -6.69 5.62 2.30
C MET A 299 -7.24 7.03 2.53
N GLY A 300 -8.57 7.16 2.71
CA GLY A 300 -9.24 8.47 2.78
C GLY A 300 -8.83 9.35 3.98
N MET A 301 -9.69 10.30 4.36
CA MET A 301 -9.36 11.28 5.42
C MET A 301 -10.07 11.00 6.75
N GLU A 302 -10.70 9.83 6.86
CA GLU A 302 -11.60 9.50 7.95
C GLU A 302 -10.84 9.08 9.23
N PRO A 303 -11.32 9.46 10.43
CA PRO A 303 -10.75 9.02 11.70
C PRO A 303 -10.54 7.51 11.85
N SER A 304 -11.48 6.70 11.36
CA SER A 304 -11.47 5.25 11.50
C SER A 304 -10.28 4.57 10.83
N MET A 305 -9.75 5.17 9.76
CA MET A 305 -8.55 4.70 9.08
C MET A 305 -7.33 4.83 10.01
N TYR A 306 -7.07 6.01 10.57
CA TYR A 306 -5.94 6.19 11.49
C TYR A 306 -6.09 5.32 12.73
N GLU A 307 -7.28 5.26 13.33
CA GLU A 307 -7.57 4.38 14.45
C GLU A 307 -7.21 2.91 14.14
N THR A 308 -7.63 2.41 12.98
CA THR A 308 -7.38 1.02 12.56
C THR A 308 -5.91 0.74 12.30
N THR A 309 -5.23 1.60 11.54
CA THR A 309 -3.82 1.39 11.19
C THR A 309 -2.91 1.45 12.43
N LEU A 310 -3.15 2.40 13.34
CA LEU A 310 -2.45 2.50 14.61
C LEU A 310 -2.77 1.30 15.52
N ARG A 311 -4.03 0.85 15.57
CA ARG A 311 -4.42 -0.34 16.34
C ARG A 311 -3.65 -1.58 15.86
N ILE A 312 -3.57 -1.78 14.55
CA ILE A 312 -2.82 -2.90 13.95
C ILE A 312 -1.34 -2.80 14.31
N LEU A 313 -0.72 -1.62 14.28
CA LEU A 313 0.73 -1.50 14.50
C LEU A 313 1.12 -1.54 15.99
N GLU A 314 0.36 -0.89 16.86
CA GLU A 314 0.79 -0.59 18.23
C GLU A 314 0.32 -1.59 19.28
N THR A 315 -0.76 -2.33 19.02
CA THR A 315 -1.47 -3.11 20.03
C THR A 315 -1.23 -4.60 19.86
N GLU A 316 -1.55 -5.37 20.89
CA GLU A 316 -1.63 -6.84 20.83
C GLU A 316 -3.09 -7.30 20.70
N ASP A 317 -4.00 -6.42 20.24
CA ASP A 317 -5.41 -6.76 20.07
C ASP A 317 -5.56 -7.92 19.08
N GLU A 318 -6.46 -8.85 19.37
CA GLU A 318 -6.67 -10.02 18.52
C GLU A 318 -8.10 -10.08 17.98
N HIS A 319 -8.27 -10.74 16.84
CA HIS A 319 -9.56 -11.20 16.35
C HIS A 319 -10.64 -10.08 16.22
N PHE A 320 -10.29 -8.99 15.54
CA PHE A 320 -11.23 -7.92 15.18
C PHE A 320 -11.43 -7.85 13.66
N TYR A 321 -12.51 -7.21 13.19
CA TYR A 321 -12.86 -7.16 11.77
C TYR A 321 -13.06 -5.71 11.34
N GLU A 322 -12.50 -5.34 10.20
CA GLU A 322 -12.62 -4.00 9.60
C GLU A 322 -13.09 -4.13 8.15
N LYS A 323 -14.24 -4.81 7.97
CA LYS A 323 -14.75 -5.18 6.65
C LYS A 323 -15.16 -3.97 5.80
N GLU A 324 -15.73 -2.94 6.42
CA GLU A 324 -16.09 -1.71 5.70
C GLU A 324 -14.86 -0.98 5.16
N LEU A 325 -13.71 -1.15 5.81
CA LEU A 325 -12.48 -0.47 5.46
C LEU A 325 -11.67 -1.23 4.41
N PHE A 326 -11.64 -2.57 4.49
CA PHE A 326 -10.76 -3.39 3.66
C PHE A 326 -11.46 -4.43 2.78
N ASN A 327 -12.77 -4.66 2.98
CA ASN A 327 -13.55 -5.65 2.25
C ASN A 327 -12.98 -7.08 2.31
N TYR A 328 -12.30 -7.45 3.40
CA TYR A 328 -11.84 -8.82 3.64
C TYR A 328 -12.70 -9.52 4.71
N HIS A 329 -12.73 -10.85 4.66
CA HIS A 329 -13.56 -11.68 5.53
C HIS A 329 -12.80 -12.25 6.74
N TRP A 330 -11.47 -12.15 6.75
CA TRP A 330 -10.63 -12.67 7.81
C TRP A 330 -10.50 -11.67 8.98
N PRO A 331 -10.25 -12.16 10.20
CA PRO A 331 -9.93 -11.31 11.33
C PRO A 331 -8.54 -10.67 11.16
N LEU A 332 -8.39 -9.51 11.80
CA LEU A 332 -7.16 -8.75 11.93
C LEU A 332 -6.60 -8.90 13.34
N TYR A 333 -5.30 -8.67 13.44
CA TYR A 333 -4.53 -8.80 14.67
C TYR A 333 -3.51 -7.67 14.76
N GLY A 334 -3.32 -7.15 15.97
CA GLY A 334 -2.27 -6.22 16.31
C GLY A 334 -0.90 -6.89 16.27
N LEU A 335 0.12 -6.14 15.86
CA LEU A 335 1.51 -6.58 15.76
C LEU A 335 2.28 -6.38 17.07
N GLY A 336 1.83 -5.47 17.92
CA GLY A 336 2.51 -5.08 19.16
C GLY A 336 3.94 -4.63 18.90
N LEU A 337 4.16 -3.74 17.92
CA LEU A 337 5.50 -3.26 17.60
C LEU A 337 6.09 -2.47 18.78
N GLY A 338 7.38 -2.69 19.04
CA GLY A 338 8.09 -1.99 20.11
C GLY A 338 8.35 -0.52 19.77
N ASP A 339 8.51 0.31 20.80
CA ASP A 339 8.66 1.76 20.68
C ASP A 339 9.76 2.21 19.70
N THR A 340 10.88 1.48 19.66
CA THR A 340 11.99 1.80 18.74
C THR A 340 11.57 1.64 17.28
N ILE A 341 10.80 0.60 16.96
CA ILE A 341 10.32 0.34 15.60
C ILE A 341 9.26 1.37 15.23
N LEU A 342 8.33 1.67 16.14
CA LEU A 342 7.28 2.65 15.91
C LEU A 342 7.85 4.04 15.63
N LYS A 343 8.84 4.52 16.40
CA LYS A 343 9.51 5.81 16.12
C LYS A 343 10.12 5.88 14.72
N LYS A 344 10.80 4.81 14.30
CA LYS A 344 11.43 4.75 12.99
C LYS A 344 10.40 4.74 11.86
N LEU A 345 9.41 3.86 11.98
CA LEU A 345 8.32 3.69 11.02
C LEU A 345 7.49 4.97 10.86
N TYR A 346 7.11 5.58 11.99
CA TYR A 346 6.24 6.75 12.00
C TYR A 346 6.97 8.03 11.63
N TYR A 347 8.25 8.18 11.95
CA TYR A 347 8.89 9.49 11.88
C TYR A 347 10.30 9.46 11.31
N GLU A 348 11.23 8.75 11.95
CA GLU A 348 12.65 8.95 11.69
C GLU A 348 13.06 8.57 10.27
N ASN A 349 12.47 7.52 9.69
CA ASN A 349 12.77 7.11 8.32
C ASN A 349 12.21 8.10 7.30
N ALA A 350 11.00 8.60 7.52
CA ALA A 350 10.40 9.62 6.66
C ALA A 350 11.24 10.91 6.68
N LYS A 351 11.66 11.37 7.87
CA LYS A 351 12.53 12.56 8.01
C LYS A 351 13.84 12.45 7.23
N LYS A 352 14.48 11.28 7.22
CA LYS A 352 15.71 11.05 6.42
C LYS A 352 15.50 11.23 4.90
N ILE A 353 14.25 11.11 4.43
CA ILE A 353 13.91 11.16 3.00
C ILE A 353 13.44 12.57 2.60
N ILE A 354 12.72 13.27 3.47
CA ILE A 354 12.04 14.53 3.12
C ILE A 354 12.69 15.80 3.71
N ASP A 355 13.67 15.66 4.61
CA ASP A 355 14.55 16.76 5.07
C ASP A 355 15.85 16.81 4.26
#